data_AF-A0AAV1FKS4-F1
#
_entry.id   AF-A0AAV1FKS4-F1
#
_cell.length_a   1.000
_cell.length_b   1.000
_cell.length_c   1.000
_cell.angle_alpha   90.00
_cell.angle_beta   90.00
_cell.angle_gamma   90.00
#
_symmetry.space_group_name_H-M   'P 1'
#
loop_
_entity.id
_entity.type
_entity.pdbx_description
1 polymer ?
#
loop_
_entity_poly.entity_id
_entity_poly.type
_entity_poly.pdbx_seq_one_letter_code
_entity_poly.pdbx_strand_id
1 'polypeptide(L)'
;MTMDVRAVLEFATVTRGLSLILQAVLNAAIPDHDADAFRPPRTEEPLYLDSTVEWLLGGLSHWDAEHFLFIAERGYLYEHNFAFFPLFPVVLRGLAETLLWPLNSWLSVRGRLLVAVALGNSALFLLSVVALHALSRIVLQDRRLALLSSLLYCITPANVFMTAGYSESLFAALTFGGLYLLEKGFTLRACLALSIATAARSNGLVNIGFLLYLPSLHAISQIRVYRTTTKGHSKVFRYLWVVVRLLLTSLLGTAIITIPFCAFQYYGYRTFCTPSVSLERIPPSLLSLAERKGYRVPDENGPPPLWCMRPLPLLYSHIQDVYWDVGFLRYFELRQIPNFILALPMANLGIMAAYAYFKANPELCLRLGLWETSANKGLDKPTPGMFNPRVFVYVVHSTVLLVFGTLCMHVQVLTRFMASSTPVPFWISAHLLLLNEPLLHRRKTSNPNVQIQTHSRNGCFYKPQNPIIALLPHFTTCSPTTQSILGYFLSYWVLGLALHCNFLPWT
;
A
#
# COMPACT_ATOMS: atom_id res chain seq x y z
N MET A 1 4.39 -15.90 19.42
CA MET A 1 4.91 -15.41 18.11
C MET A 1 5.73 -16.52 17.46
N THR A 2 5.46 -16.91 16.22
CA THR A 2 6.26 -17.94 15.53
C THR A 2 7.67 -17.42 15.23
N MET A 3 8.65 -18.31 15.05
CA MET A 3 10.04 -17.91 14.71
C MET A 3 10.11 -17.06 13.44
N ASP A 4 9.28 -17.34 12.43
CA ASP A 4 9.23 -16.59 11.18
C ASP A 4 8.76 -15.15 11.40
N VAL A 5 7.69 -14.95 12.18
CA VAL A 5 7.16 -13.61 12.48
C VAL A 5 8.20 -12.80 13.26
N ARG A 6 8.93 -13.44 14.19
CA ARG A 6 10.04 -12.78 14.89
C ARG A 6 11.13 -12.33 13.92
N ALA A 7 11.58 -13.19 13.02
CA ALA A 7 12.63 -12.88 12.05
C ALA A 7 12.22 -11.74 11.11
N VAL A 8 10.98 -11.76 10.63
CA VAL A 8 10.42 -10.73 9.77
C VAL A 8 10.31 -9.39 10.51
N LEU A 9 9.82 -9.38 11.76
CA LEU A 9 9.71 -8.16 12.56
C LEU A 9 11.09 -7.59 12.93
N GLU A 10 12.05 -8.43 13.33
CA GLU A 10 13.42 -8.02 13.60
C GLU A 10 14.02 -7.35 12.35
N PHE A 11 13.85 -7.95 11.17
CA PHE A 11 14.35 -7.37 9.93
C PHE A 11 13.64 -6.07 9.54
N ALA A 12 12.32 -6.02 9.62
CA ALA A 12 11.55 -4.81 9.33
C ALA A 12 11.93 -3.65 10.27
N THR A 13 12.18 -3.93 11.55
CA THR A 13 12.61 -2.93 12.53
C THR A 13 13.98 -2.36 12.15
N VAL A 14 14.92 -3.24 11.79
CA VAL A 14 16.25 -2.83 11.32
C VAL A 14 16.15 -1.99 10.05
N THR A 15 15.37 -2.41 9.05
CA THR A 15 15.24 -1.63 7.81
C THR A 15 14.53 -0.29 8.03
N ARG A 16 13.54 -0.20 8.95
CA ARG A 16 12.94 1.09 9.32
C ARG A 16 13.93 2.03 10.00
N GLY A 17 14.67 1.53 10.98
CA GLY A 17 15.71 2.31 11.66
C GLY A 17 16.77 2.82 10.68
N LEU A 18 17.22 1.94 9.77
CA LEU A 18 18.15 2.33 8.71
C LEU A 18 17.55 3.37 7.76
N SER A 19 16.28 3.25 7.33
CA SER A 19 15.62 4.26 6.50
C SER A 19 15.59 5.64 7.18
N LEU A 20 15.26 5.69 8.48
CA LEU A 20 15.19 6.95 9.24
C LEU A 20 16.56 7.60 9.44
N ILE A 21 17.60 6.81 9.65
CA ILE A 21 18.98 7.31 9.74
C ILE A 21 19.43 7.80 8.36
N LEU A 22 19.22 7.00 7.32
CA LEU A 22 19.70 7.31 5.99
C LEU A 22 19.02 8.56 5.41
N GLN A 23 17.71 8.72 5.62
CA GLN A 23 17.02 9.94 5.20
C GLN A 23 17.53 11.17 5.93
N ALA A 24 17.83 11.11 7.24
CA ALA A 24 18.37 12.25 7.97
C ALA A 24 19.76 12.65 7.42
N VAL A 25 20.61 11.66 7.17
CA VAL A 25 21.95 11.87 6.60
C VAL A 25 21.85 12.45 5.19
N LEU A 26 20.99 11.89 4.33
CA LEU A 26 20.85 12.32 2.94
C LEU A 26 20.21 13.71 2.82
N ASN A 27 19.22 14.02 3.67
CA ASN A 27 18.59 15.35 3.79
C ASN A 27 19.58 16.41 4.25
N ALA A 28 20.56 16.05 5.08
CA ALA A 28 21.61 16.97 5.49
C ALA A 28 22.74 17.11 4.46
N ALA A 29 22.98 16.07 3.65
CA ALA A 29 24.12 16.01 2.72
C ALA A 29 23.81 16.54 1.31
N ILE A 30 22.56 16.46 0.87
CA ILE A 30 22.14 16.87 -0.47
C ILE A 30 21.30 18.15 -0.33
N PRO A 31 21.52 19.18 -1.15
CA PRO A 31 20.69 20.38 -1.11
C PRO A 31 19.32 20.12 -1.78
N ASP A 32 18.29 20.80 -1.27
CA ASP A 32 16.95 20.74 -1.84
C ASP A 32 16.91 21.27 -3.27
N HIS A 33 16.24 20.53 -4.14
CA HIS A 33 15.86 21.00 -5.46
C HIS A 33 14.69 22.00 -5.37
N ASP A 34 14.73 23.04 -6.20
CA ASP A 34 13.63 23.99 -6.30
C ASP A 34 12.49 23.44 -7.16
N ALA A 35 11.67 22.60 -6.54
CA ALA A 35 10.49 22.00 -7.15
C ALA A 35 9.26 22.91 -6.99
N ASP A 36 8.40 22.91 -8.01
CA ASP A 36 7.07 23.54 -7.95
C ASP A 36 6.06 22.67 -7.17
N ALA A 37 6.44 22.31 -5.93
CA ALA A 37 5.64 21.51 -5.02
C ALA A 37 4.81 22.40 -4.08
N PHE A 38 3.78 21.81 -3.46
CA PHE A 38 3.00 22.49 -2.43
C PHE A 38 3.89 22.78 -1.21
N ARG A 39 4.12 24.08 -0.94
CA ARG A 39 4.96 24.58 0.16
C ARG A 39 4.23 25.73 0.87
N PRO A 40 3.34 25.44 1.84
CA PRO A 40 2.59 26.46 2.55
C PRO A 40 3.50 27.26 3.50
N PRO A 41 3.30 28.58 3.65
CA PRO A 41 4.07 29.39 4.58
C PRO A 41 3.83 28.91 6.03
N ARG A 42 4.92 28.79 6.81
CA ARG A 42 4.85 28.51 8.25
C ARG A 42 4.32 29.76 8.95
N THR A 43 3.24 29.63 9.73
CA THR A 43 2.66 30.78 10.49
C THR A 43 2.93 30.71 11.98
N GLU A 44 3.41 29.58 12.50
CA GLU A 44 3.80 29.44 13.91
C GLU A 44 5.30 29.72 14.05
N GLU A 45 5.69 30.38 15.14
CA GLU A 45 7.09 30.56 15.48
C GLU A 45 7.71 29.22 15.93
N PRO A 46 8.93 28.88 15.50
CA PRO A 46 9.57 27.63 15.88
C PRO A 46 9.93 27.64 17.38
N LEU A 47 9.69 26.51 18.04
CA LEU A 47 10.12 26.23 19.41
C LEU A 47 11.51 25.58 19.44
N TYR A 48 12.06 25.44 20.64
CA TYR A 48 13.46 25.03 20.87
C TYR A 48 13.87 23.73 20.16
N LEU A 49 13.02 22.70 20.14
CA LEU A 49 13.36 21.41 19.51
C LEU A 49 12.96 21.33 18.04
N ASP A 50 12.23 22.31 17.49
CA ASP A 50 11.75 22.25 16.11
C ASP A 50 12.93 22.21 15.12
N SER A 51 14.00 22.99 15.34
CA SER A 51 15.18 22.95 14.47
C SER A 51 15.87 21.58 14.46
N THR A 52 15.89 20.88 15.60
CA THR A 52 16.49 19.54 15.69
C THR A 52 15.61 18.51 15.00
N VAL A 53 14.28 18.60 15.19
CA VAL A 53 13.33 17.71 14.52
C VAL A 53 13.32 17.95 13.02
N GLU A 54 13.38 19.19 12.56
CA GLU A 54 13.46 19.52 11.14
C GLU A 54 14.76 18.98 10.53
N TRP A 55 15.90 19.13 11.21
CA TRP A 55 17.17 18.57 10.74
C TRP A 55 17.13 17.04 10.65
N LEU A 56 16.51 16.37 11.63
CA LEU A 56 16.42 14.91 11.66
C LEU A 56 15.35 14.34 10.74
N LEU A 57 14.19 14.99 10.60
CA LEU A 57 12.97 14.40 10.04
C LEU A 57 12.32 15.26 8.95
N GLY A 58 12.85 16.44 8.62
CA GLY A 58 12.30 17.34 7.60
C GLY A 58 12.19 16.67 6.22
N GLY A 59 13.13 15.78 5.89
CA GLY A 59 13.07 14.94 4.68
C GLY A 59 11.76 14.14 4.54
N LEU A 60 11.07 13.85 5.65
CA LEU A 60 9.81 13.11 5.66
C LEU A 60 8.57 13.96 5.30
N SER A 61 8.66 15.29 5.31
CA SER A 61 7.54 16.20 4.92
C SER A 61 7.51 16.56 3.44
N HIS A 62 8.48 16.11 2.66
CA HIS A 62 8.64 16.52 1.27
C HIS A 62 7.54 15.96 0.33
N TRP A 63 7.32 16.65 -0.79
CA TRP A 63 6.34 16.28 -1.81
C TRP A 63 4.91 16.22 -1.26
N ASP A 64 4.15 15.18 -1.62
CA ASP A 64 2.75 15.04 -1.20
C ASP A 64 2.59 14.89 0.33
N ALA A 65 3.66 14.58 1.06
CA ALA A 65 3.61 14.51 2.52
C ALA A 65 3.25 15.86 3.15
N GLU A 66 3.62 16.98 2.51
CA GLU A 66 3.29 18.32 2.98
C GLU A 66 1.78 18.55 3.00
N HIS A 67 1.02 17.98 2.06
CA HIS A 67 -0.45 18.05 2.09
C HIS A 67 -1.03 17.31 3.30
N PHE A 68 -0.56 16.10 3.59
CA PHE A 68 -1.05 15.34 4.74
C PHE A 68 -0.76 16.05 6.07
N LEU A 69 0.45 16.62 6.20
CA LEU A 69 0.85 17.38 7.38
C LEU A 69 0.06 18.69 7.50
N PHE A 70 -0.12 19.41 6.39
CA PHE A 70 -0.94 20.63 6.35
C PHE A 70 -2.39 20.35 6.77
N ILE A 71 -2.99 19.26 6.27
CA ILE A 71 -4.35 18.86 6.65
C ILE A 71 -4.41 18.47 8.14
N ALA A 72 -3.40 17.79 8.68
CA ALA A 72 -3.36 17.46 10.11
C ALA A 72 -3.20 18.71 11.00
N GLU A 73 -2.54 19.75 10.47
CA GLU A 73 -2.31 21.02 11.16
C GLU A 73 -3.56 21.93 11.11
N ARG A 74 -4.16 22.09 9.92
CA ARG A 74 -5.15 23.15 9.61
C ARG A 74 -6.47 22.65 9.04
N GLY A 75 -6.60 21.35 8.81
CA GLY A 75 -7.75 20.76 8.13
C GLY A 75 -7.78 21.07 6.62
N TYR A 76 -8.95 20.86 6.03
CA TYR A 76 -9.14 20.96 4.59
C TYR A 76 -9.45 22.41 4.15
N LEU A 77 -8.39 23.23 4.06
CA LEU A 77 -8.51 24.62 3.59
C LEU A 77 -8.60 24.74 2.07
N TYR A 78 -7.74 24.05 1.32
CA TYR A 78 -7.70 24.15 -0.14
C TYR A 78 -8.49 23.02 -0.80
N GLU A 79 -9.16 23.31 -1.92
CA GLU A 79 -9.97 22.32 -2.63
C GLU A 79 -9.17 21.09 -3.05
N HIS A 80 -7.96 21.29 -3.57
CA HIS A 80 -7.07 20.21 -3.98
C HIS A 80 -6.63 19.29 -2.81
N ASN A 81 -6.69 19.75 -1.55
CA ASN A 81 -6.35 18.90 -0.39
C ASN A 81 -7.26 17.68 -0.29
N PHE A 82 -8.47 17.71 -0.85
CA PHE A 82 -9.40 16.57 -0.87
C PHE A 82 -8.95 15.40 -1.76
N ALA A 83 -7.84 15.52 -2.50
CA ALA A 83 -7.15 14.36 -3.06
C ALA A 83 -6.59 13.44 -1.95
N PHE A 84 -6.25 14.01 -0.79
CA PHE A 84 -5.63 13.32 0.34
C PHE A 84 -6.69 12.97 1.39
N PHE A 85 -6.90 11.67 1.58
CA PHE A 85 -8.00 11.15 2.40
C PHE A 85 -7.77 11.33 3.91
N PRO A 86 -8.84 11.44 4.71
CA PRO A 86 -8.77 12.04 6.04
C PRO A 86 -8.19 11.15 7.12
N LEU A 87 -8.18 9.83 6.96
CA LEU A 87 -7.79 8.95 8.07
C LEU A 87 -6.35 9.17 8.51
N PHE A 88 -5.41 9.31 7.57
CA PHE A 88 -4.00 9.46 7.92
C PHE A 88 -3.72 10.80 8.65
N PRO A 89 -4.17 11.97 8.16
CA PRO A 89 -4.09 13.22 8.91
C PRO A 89 -4.72 13.16 10.31
N VAL A 90 -5.89 12.52 10.44
CA VAL A 90 -6.58 12.35 11.73
C VAL A 90 -5.75 11.50 12.69
N VAL A 91 -5.14 10.41 12.21
CA VAL A 91 -4.24 9.58 13.02
C VAL A 91 -3.02 10.38 13.46
N LEU A 92 -2.38 11.13 12.55
CA LEU A 92 -1.22 11.96 12.89
C LEU A 92 -1.58 13.03 13.93
N ARG A 93 -2.68 13.76 13.73
CA ARG A 93 -3.14 14.78 14.69
C ARG A 93 -3.50 14.16 16.03
N GLY A 94 -4.16 12.99 16.01
CA GLY A 94 -4.47 12.22 17.22
C GLY A 94 -3.21 11.84 18.00
N LEU A 95 -2.17 11.34 17.33
CA LEU A 95 -0.88 11.02 17.96
C LEU A 95 -0.19 12.27 18.52
N ALA A 96 -0.20 13.37 17.77
CA ALA A 96 0.41 14.63 18.18
C ALA A 96 -0.25 15.22 19.44
N GLU A 97 -1.59 15.12 19.55
CA GLU A 97 -2.37 15.69 20.66
C GLU A 97 -2.62 14.72 21.81
N THR A 98 -2.18 13.47 21.72
CA THR A 98 -2.28 12.49 22.80
C THR A 98 -0.89 12.04 23.25
N LEU A 99 -0.27 11.12 22.51
CA LEU A 99 1.02 10.53 22.85
C LEU A 99 2.15 11.57 22.94
N LEU A 100 2.14 12.57 22.05
CA LEU A 100 3.17 13.61 21.98
C LEU A 100 2.73 14.94 22.60
N TRP A 101 1.55 15.00 23.23
CA TRP A 101 1.09 16.20 23.93
C TRP A 101 2.06 16.72 25.00
N PRO A 102 2.75 15.87 25.79
CA PRO A 102 3.74 16.35 26.76
C PRO A 102 4.89 17.16 26.14
N LEU A 103 5.09 17.07 24.81
CA LEU A 103 6.13 17.81 24.10
C LEU A 103 5.67 19.18 23.58
N ASN A 104 4.42 19.59 23.84
CA ASN A 104 3.83 20.83 23.30
C ASN A 104 4.61 22.11 23.65
N SER A 105 5.38 22.10 24.74
CA SER A 105 6.15 23.25 25.22
C SER A 105 7.51 23.37 24.52
N TRP A 106 7.96 22.30 23.85
CA TRP A 106 9.27 22.25 23.18
C TRP A 106 9.16 22.09 21.66
N LEU A 107 8.03 21.58 21.17
CA LEU A 107 7.77 21.31 19.76
C LEU A 107 6.43 21.93 19.34
N SER A 108 6.47 22.66 18.22
CA SER A 108 5.29 23.13 17.52
C SER A 108 4.35 21.97 17.14
N VAL A 109 3.14 22.28 16.68
CA VAL A 109 2.25 21.25 16.10
C VAL A 109 2.98 20.55 14.96
N ARG A 110 3.69 21.29 14.11
CA ARG A 110 4.46 20.75 12.98
C ARG A 110 5.56 19.79 13.44
N GLY A 111 6.37 20.17 14.42
CA GLY A 111 7.42 19.30 14.98
C GLY A 111 6.85 18.01 15.58
N ARG A 112 5.75 18.10 16.34
CA ARG A 112 5.06 16.90 16.87
C ARG A 112 4.51 16.01 15.75
N LEU A 113 3.99 16.59 14.67
CA LEU A 113 3.51 15.82 13.51
C LEU A 113 4.64 15.08 12.79
N LEU A 114 5.83 15.67 12.64
CA LEU A 114 7.00 14.98 12.06
C LEU A 114 7.44 13.79 12.91
N VAL A 115 7.48 13.94 14.24
CA VAL A 115 7.74 12.83 15.16
C VAL A 115 6.64 11.76 15.06
N ALA A 116 5.38 12.19 14.97
CA ALA A 116 4.24 11.27 14.77
C ALA A 116 4.33 10.50 13.45
N VAL A 117 4.82 11.12 12.37
CA VAL A 117 5.10 10.44 11.10
C VAL A 117 6.17 9.37 11.30
N ALA A 118 7.33 9.72 11.86
CA ALA A 118 8.44 8.79 12.01
C ALA A 118 8.06 7.56 12.86
N LEU A 119 7.41 7.78 14.01
CA LEU A 119 6.98 6.70 14.91
C LEU A 119 5.76 5.96 14.38
N GLY A 120 4.74 6.70 13.93
CA GLY A 120 3.47 6.17 13.45
C GLY A 120 3.63 5.33 12.21
N ASN A 121 4.32 5.83 11.17
CA ASN A 121 4.55 5.05 9.95
C ASN A 121 5.51 3.88 10.16
N SER A 122 6.49 4.00 11.07
CA SER A 122 7.30 2.83 11.46
C SER A 122 6.43 1.74 12.08
N ALA A 123 5.56 2.08 13.04
CA ALA A 123 4.67 1.11 13.67
C ALA A 123 3.65 0.50 12.69
N LEU A 124 3.05 1.33 11.83
CA LEU A 124 2.11 0.90 10.81
C LEU A 124 2.78 0.00 9.76
N PHE A 125 4.03 0.28 9.38
CA PHE A 125 4.80 -0.58 8.49
C PHE A 125 5.11 -1.93 9.13
N LEU A 126 5.50 -1.97 10.42
CA LEU A 126 5.68 -3.23 11.13
C LEU A 126 4.38 -4.05 11.15
N LEU A 127 3.24 -3.39 11.37
CA LEU A 127 1.93 -4.03 11.32
C LEU A 127 1.60 -4.55 9.92
N SER A 128 1.88 -3.78 8.86
CA SER A 128 1.64 -4.20 7.47
C SER A 128 2.49 -5.39 7.08
N VAL A 129 3.74 -5.45 7.52
CA VAL A 129 4.64 -6.60 7.29
C VAL A 129 4.09 -7.87 7.97
N VAL A 130 3.61 -7.78 9.21
CA VAL A 130 3.00 -8.91 9.92
C VAL A 130 1.72 -9.36 9.22
N ALA A 131 0.87 -8.42 8.82
CA ALA A 131 -0.36 -8.69 8.10
C ALA A 131 -0.08 -9.37 6.74
N LEU A 132 0.90 -8.85 5.99
CA LEU A 132 1.35 -9.45 4.72
C LEU A 132 1.87 -10.86 4.92
N HIS A 133 2.68 -11.12 5.96
CA HIS A 133 3.18 -12.45 6.25
C HIS A 133 2.03 -13.42 6.56
N ALA A 134 1.11 -13.01 7.43
CA ALA A 134 -0.04 -13.82 7.81
C ALA A 134 -0.94 -14.13 6.61
N LEU A 135 -1.21 -13.14 5.76
CA LEU A 135 -1.93 -13.29 4.50
C LEU A 135 -1.24 -14.27 3.55
N SER A 136 0.06 -14.05 3.30
CA SER A 136 0.89 -14.87 2.42
C SER A 136 0.90 -16.34 2.85
N ARG A 137 0.95 -16.61 4.17
CA ARG A 137 0.91 -17.98 4.70
C ARG A 137 -0.39 -18.71 4.42
N ILE A 138 -1.53 -18.01 4.41
CA ILE A 138 -2.85 -18.62 4.15
C ILE A 138 -3.10 -18.79 2.66
N VAL A 139 -2.72 -17.80 1.85
CA VAL A 139 -3.00 -17.78 0.41
C VAL A 139 -2.03 -18.68 -0.34
N LEU A 140 -0.71 -18.52 -0.13
CA LEU A 140 0.30 -19.30 -0.85
C LEU A 140 0.38 -20.74 -0.35
N GLN A 141 0.05 -20.97 0.93
CA GLN A 141 0.26 -22.27 1.60
C GLN A 141 1.71 -22.79 1.52
N ASP A 142 2.68 -21.90 1.27
CA ASP A 142 4.11 -22.17 1.27
C ASP A 142 4.80 -21.25 2.29
N ARG A 143 5.34 -21.87 3.35
CA ARG A 143 6.03 -21.17 4.44
C ARG A 143 7.23 -20.37 3.94
N ARG A 144 8.03 -20.92 3.04
CA ARG A 144 9.30 -20.33 2.60
C ARG A 144 9.05 -19.19 1.64
N LEU A 145 8.12 -19.36 0.71
CA LEU A 145 7.68 -18.30 -0.19
C LEU A 145 7.07 -17.13 0.58
N ALA A 146 6.20 -17.41 1.56
CA ALA A 146 5.60 -16.37 2.41
C ALA A 146 6.66 -15.61 3.24
N LEU A 147 7.63 -16.31 3.83
CA LEU A 147 8.73 -15.68 4.55
C LEU A 147 9.55 -14.76 3.63
N LEU A 148 10.02 -15.26 2.48
CA LEU A 148 10.84 -14.49 1.56
C LEU A 148 10.10 -13.28 0.98
N SER A 149 8.79 -13.43 0.68
CA SER A 149 7.94 -12.32 0.23
C SER A 149 7.86 -11.21 1.28
N SER A 150 7.68 -11.55 2.56
CA SER A 150 7.65 -10.57 3.65
C SER A 150 8.99 -9.88 3.85
N LEU A 151 10.10 -10.61 3.71
CA LEU A 151 11.44 -10.03 3.82
C LEU A 151 11.72 -9.07 2.65
N LEU A 152 11.30 -9.40 1.43
CA LEU A 152 11.40 -8.49 0.27
C LEU A 152 10.54 -7.23 0.48
N TYR A 153 9.36 -7.36 1.07
CA TYR A 153 8.53 -6.21 1.42
C TYR A 153 9.21 -5.28 2.44
N CYS A 154 10.02 -5.81 3.37
CA CYS A 154 10.79 -4.99 4.33
C CYS A 154 11.80 -4.05 3.67
N ILE A 155 12.23 -4.37 2.44
CA ILE A 155 13.12 -3.57 1.57
C ILE A 155 12.40 -3.16 0.28
N THR A 156 11.09 -2.91 0.35
CA THR A 156 10.26 -2.57 -0.80
C THR A 156 10.83 -1.37 -1.59
N PRO A 157 10.76 -1.36 -2.94
CA PRO A 157 11.13 -0.21 -3.77
C PRO A 157 10.38 1.08 -3.41
N ALA A 158 9.18 0.97 -2.84
CA ALA A 158 8.37 2.10 -2.37
C ALA A 158 8.73 2.58 -0.95
N ASN A 159 9.94 2.28 -0.47
CA ASN A 159 10.34 2.43 0.93
C ASN A 159 10.10 3.83 1.51
N VAL A 160 10.43 4.86 0.73
CA VAL A 160 10.31 6.24 1.21
C VAL A 160 8.86 6.61 1.51
N PHE A 161 7.90 6.20 0.69
CA PHE A 161 6.46 6.41 0.95
C PHE A 161 5.93 5.59 2.12
N MET A 162 6.61 4.49 2.47
CA MET A 162 6.29 3.72 3.67
C MET A 162 6.87 4.35 4.96
N THR A 163 7.68 5.41 4.83
CA THR A 163 8.42 6.04 5.94
C THR A 163 8.04 7.51 6.12
N ALA A 164 8.03 8.29 5.02
CA ALA A 164 7.64 9.69 4.97
C ALA A 164 6.16 9.90 5.30
N GLY A 165 5.70 11.15 5.36
CA GLY A 165 4.34 11.56 5.76
C GLY A 165 3.23 11.17 4.79
N TYR A 166 3.11 9.87 4.53
CA TYR A 166 2.31 9.25 3.48
C TYR A 166 1.38 8.18 4.07
N SER A 167 0.21 7.97 3.45
CA SER A 167 -0.81 7.04 3.94
C SER A 167 -0.56 5.57 3.55
N GLU A 168 0.49 5.29 2.79
CA GLU A 168 0.83 3.98 2.21
C GLU A 168 0.98 2.89 3.28
N SER A 169 1.69 3.17 4.38
CA SER A 169 1.88 2.19 5.47
C SER A 169 0.57 1.89 6.20
N LEU A 170 -0.25 2.92 6.47
CA LEU A 170 -1.58 2.77 7.05
C LEU A 170 -2.50 1.93 6.15
N PHE A 171 -2.54 2.28 4.86
CA PHE A 171 -3.36 1.60 3.87
C PHE A 171 -2.95 0.14 3.68
N ALA A 172 -1.65 -0.14 3.61
CA ALA A 172 -1.12 -1.50 3.48
C ALA A 172 -1.46 -2.35 4.72
N ALA A 173 -1.32 -1.81 5.92
CA ALA A 173 -1.66 -2.51 7.17
C ALA A 173 -3.13 -2.92 7.21
N LEU A 174 -4.03 -2.00 6.88
CA LEU A 174 -5.47 -2.22 6.88
C LEU A 174 -5.92 -3.13 5.73
N THR A 175 -5.34 -2.97 4.53
CA THR A 175 -5.67 -3.80 3.37
C THR A 175 -5.20 -5.24 3.60
N PHE A 176 -3.92 -5.46 3.91
CA PHE A 176 -3.42 -6.83 4.13
C PHE A 176 -4.07 -7.48 5.36
N GLY A 177 -4.32 -6.71 6.42
CA GLY A 177 -5.04 -7.20 7.61
C GLY A 177 -6.50 -7.56 7.31
N GLY A 178 -7.20 -6.71 6.55
CA GLY A 178 -8.58 -6.94 6.11
C GLY A 178 -8.69 -8.17 5.21
N LEU A 179 -7.79 -8.32 4.24
CA LEU A 179 -7.74 -9.50 3.37
C LEU A 179 -7.40 -10.78 4.16
N TYR A 180 -6.50 -10.70 5.14
CA TYR A 180 -6.22 -11.84 6.03
C TYR A 180 -7.48 -12.26 6.83
N LEU A 181 -8.23 -11.28 7.36
CA LEU A 181 -9.49 -11.55 8.05
C LEU A 181 -10.55 -12.16 7.12
N LEU A 182 -10.59 -11.71 5.87
CA LEU A 182 -11.51 -12.23 4.85
C LEU A 182 -11.20 -13.68 4.50
N GLU A 183 -9.93 -14.02 4.29
CA GLU A 183 -9.46 -15.40 4.07
C GLU A 183 -9.71 -16.33 5.27
N LYS A 184 -9.74 -15.77 6.49
CA LYS A 184 -10.14 -16.50 7.70
C LYS A 184 -11.65 -16.68 7.87
N GLY A 185 -12.47 -16.05 7.03
CA GLY A 185 -13.92 -16.07 7.11
C GLY A 185 -14.53 -15.07 8.11
N PHE A 186 -13.74 -14.15 8.67
CA PHE A 186 -14.23 -13.08 9.54
C PHE A 186 -14.76 -11.88 8.74
N THR A 187 -15.76 -12.11 7.89
CA THR A 187 -16.21 -11.17 6.84
C THR A 187 -16.56 -9.78 7.38
N LEU A 188 -17.31 -9.66 8.49
CA LEU A 188 -17.65 -8.34 9.04
C LEU A 188 -16.41 -7.56 9.47
N ARG A 189 -15.48 -8.21 10.19
CA ARG A 189 -14.23 -7.57 10.63
C ARG A 189 -13.35 -7.19 9.44
N ALA A 190 -13.35 -8.02 8.39
CA ALA A 190 -12.69 -7.70 7.13
C ALA A 190 -13.31 -6.46 6.47
N CYS A 191 -14.64 -6.40 6.32
CA CYS A 191 -15.33 -5.23 5.77
C CYS A 191 -15.04 -3.96 6.56
N LEU A 192 -15.00 -4.02 7.89
CA LEU A 192 -14.62 -2.88 8.73
C LEU A 192 -13.17 -2.45 8.49
N ALA A 193 -12.22 -3.38 8.47
CA ALA A 193 -10.82 -3.06 8.19
C ALA A 193 -10.63 -2.47 6.78
N LEU A 194 -11.30 -3.03 5.76
CA LEU A 194 -11.27 -2.54 4.38
C LEU A 194 -11.98 -1.19 4.22
N SER A 195 -13.05 -0.94 5.00
CA SER A 195 -13.71 0.37 5.07
C SER A 195 -12.76 1.43 5.63
N ILE A 196 -12.07 1.12 6.73
CA ILE A 196 -11.04 2.01 7.29
C ILE A 196 -9.89 2.20 6.28
N ALA A 197 -9.52 1.19 5.50
CA ALA A 197 -8.56 1.35 4.40
C ALA A 197 -9.06 2.34 3.32
N THR A 198 -10.33 2.28 2.94
CA THR A 198 -10.96 3.27 2.03
C THR A 198 -10.92 4.68 2.61
N ALA A 199 -11.01 4.83 3.93
CA ALA A 199 -10.86 6.13 4.60
C ALA A 199 -9.42 6.67 4.55
N ALA A 200 -8.41 5.81 4.29
CA ALA A 200 -7.03 6.21 4.10
C ALA A 200 -6.71 6.58 2.65
N ARG A 201 -7.35 5.90 1.67
CA ARG A 201 -7.16 6.12 0.23
C ARG A 201 -8.38 5.65 -0.58
N SER A 202 -8.69 6.38 -1.65
CA SER A 202 -9.79 6.07 -2.57
C SER A 202 -9.70 4.67 -3.22
N ASN A 203 -8.50 4.19 -3.52
CA ASN A 203 -8.28 2.87 -4.12
C ASN A 203 -8.64 1.71 -3.18
N GLY A 204 -8.95 1.96 -1.91
CA GLY A 204 -9.56 0.97 -1.02
C GLY A 204 -10.89 0.41 -1.54
N LEU A 205 -11.62 1.16 -2.38
CA LEU A 205 -12.85 0.69 -3.04
C LEU A 205 -12.62 -0.55 -3.92
N VAL A 206 -11.44 -0.70 -4.52
CA VAL A 206 -11.12 -1.85 -5.38
C VAL A 206 -11.14 -3.16 -4.57
N ASN A 207 -10.95 -3.09 -3.24
CA ASN A 207 -11.03 -4.26 -2.36
C ASN A 207 -12.42 -4.89 -2.28
N ILE A 208 -13.49 -4.20 -2.72
CA ILE A 208 -14.82 -4.77 -2.87
C ILE A 208 -14.79 -6.01 -3.77
N GLY A 209 -13.88 -6.05 -4.76
CA GLY A 209 -13.69 -7.22 -5.61
C GLY A 209 -13.39 -8.51 -4.84
N PHE A 210 -12.57 -8.44 -3.78
CA PHE A 210 -12.29 -9.61 -2.93
C PHE A 210 -13.53 -10.06 -2.15
N LEU A 211 -14.31 -9.11 -1.63
CA LEU A 211 -15.57 -9.36 -0.93
C LEU A 211 -16.63 -9.98 -1.85
N LEU A 212 -16.66 -9.61 -3.13
CA LEU A 212 -17.60 -10.22 -4.07
C LEU A 212 -17.12 -11.62 -4.48
N TYR A 213 -15.82 -11.80 -4.66
CA TYR A 213 -15.25 -13.03 -5.18
C TYR A 213 -15.19 -14.16 -4.14
N LEU A 214 -14.56 -13.94 -2.98
CA LEU A 214 -14.28 -15.00 -2.01
C LEU A 214 -15.57 -15.62 -1.42
N PRO A 215 -16.56 -14.86 -0.96
CA PRO A 215 -17.87 -15.40 -0.57
C PRO A 215 -18.62 -16.11 -1.70
N SER A 216 -18.48 -15.66 -2.96
CA SER A 216 -19.09 -16.34 -4.11
C SER A 216 -18.51 -17.74 -4.31
N LEU A 217 -17.19 -17.89 -4.19
CA LEU A 217 -16.56 -19.23 -4.22
C LEU A 217 -17.08 -20.12 -3.08
N HIS A 218 -17.18 -19.59 -1.86
CA HIS A 218 -17.72 -20.34 -0.73
C HIS A 218 -19.18 -20.75 -0.98
N ALA A 219 -20.01 -19.85 -1.50
CA ALA A 219 -21.41 -20.14 -1.82
C ALA A 219 -21.53 -21.24 -2.89
N ILE A 220 -20.74 -21.17 -3.96
CA ILE A 220 -20.71 -22.20 -5.01
C ILE A 220 -20.27 -23.55 -4.43
N SER A 221 -19.23 -23.57 -3.59
CA SER A 221 -18.77 -24.81 -2.95
C SER A 221 -19.86 -25.45 -2.07
N GLN A 222 -20.61 -24.64 -1.31
CA GLN A 222 -21.73 -25.11 -0.48
C GLN A 222 -22.88 -25.66 -1.33
N ILE A 223 -23.23 -24.96 -2.42
CA ILE A 223 -24.27 -25.42 -3.36
C ILE A 223 -23.89 -26.78 -3.97
N ARG A 224 -22.61 -26.97 -4.34
CA ARG A 224 -22.10 -28.24 -4.87
C ARG A 224 -22.23 -29.37 -3.83
N VAL A 225 -21.86 -29.13 -2.57
CA VAL A 225 -22.01 -30.12 -1.48
C VAL A 225 -23.48 -30.46 -1.23
N TYR A 226 -24.37 -29.47 -1.22
CA TYR A 226 -25.81 -29.72 -1.04
C TYR A 226 -26.44 -30.42 -2.24
N ARG A 227 -25.90 -30.28 -3.45
CA ARG A 227 -26.36 -30.99 -4.65
C ARG A 227 -26.23 -32.50 -4.49
N THR A 228 -25.15 -32.98 -3.86
CA THR A 228 -24.86 -34.40 -3.67
C THR A 228 -25.46 -34.97 -2.38
N THR A 229 -25.52 -34.17 -1.31
CA THR A 229 -25.83 -34.68 0.04
C THR A 229 -27.31 -34.59 0.42
N THR A 230 -28.08 -33.68 -0.18
CA THR A 230 -29.46 -33.35 0.28
C THR A 230 -30.51 -33.65 -0.80
N LYS A 231 -31.63 -34.27 -0.38
CA LYS A 231 -32.82 -34.56 -1.22
C LYS A 231 -34.07 -33.85 -0.68
N GLY A 232 -35.09 -33.67 -1.51
CA GLY A 232 -36.41 -33.12 -1.11
C GLY A 232 -36.47 -31.60 -0.90
N HIS A 233 -37.56 -31.10 -0.32
CA HIS A 233 -37.85 -29.67 -0.12
C HIS A 233 -36.78 -28.92 0.69
N SER A 234 -36.10 -29.59 1.63
CA SER A 234 -35.00 -29.00 2.42
C SER A 234 -33.82 -28.55 1.55
N LYS A 235 -33.66 -29.10 0.33
CA LYS A 235 -32.64 -28.68 -0.63
C LYS A 235 -32.89 -27.25 -1.14
N VAL A 236 -34.14 -26.93 -1.46
CA VAL A 236 -34.54 -25.59 -1.95
C VAL A 236 -34.29 -24.55 -0.87
N PHE A 237 -34.67 -24.83 0.38
CA PHE A 237 -34.44 -23.93 1.51
C PHE A 237 -32.93 -23.66 1.72
N ARG A 238 -32.08 -24.70 1.65
CA ARG A 238 -30.62 -24.51 1.77
C ARG A 238 -30.02 -23.69 0.65
N TYR A 239 -30.48 -23.86 -0.60
CA TYR A 239 -30.04 -23.03 -1.72
C TYR A 239 -30.47 -21.57 -1.55
N LEU A 240 -31.74 -21.35 -1.20
CA LEU A 240 -32.24 -20.01 -0.93
C LEU A 240 -31.44 -19.33 0.18
N TRP A 241 -31.15 -20.05 1.26
CA TRP A 241 -30.32 -19.54 2.36
C TRP A 241 -28.92 -19.12 1.92
N VAL A 242 -28.23 -19.95 1.12
CA VAL A 242 -26.89 -19.62 0.60
C VAL A 242 -26.93 -18.37 -0.28
N VAL A 243 -27.93 -18.27 -1.18
CA VAL A 243 -28.08 -17.13 -2.08
C VAL A 243 -28.42 -15.85 -1.30
N VAL A 244 -29.39 -15.91 -0.38
CA VAL A 244 -29.76 -14.76 0.46
C VAL A 244 -28.57 -14.31 1.30
N ARG A 245 -27.83 -15.24 1.91
CA ARG A 245 -26.63 -14.92 2.69
C ARG A 245 -25.56 -14.25 1.82
N LEU A 246 -25.32 -14.76 0.60
CA LEU A 246 -24.37 -14.16 -0.33
C LEU A 246 -24.80 -12.73 -0.70
N LEU A 247 -26.04 -12.54 -1.12
CA LEU A 247 -26.56 -11.23 -1.50
C LEU A 247 -26.50 -10.22 -0.35
N LEU A 248 -26.91 -10.63 0.85
CA LEU A 248 -26.85 -9.77 2.03
C LEU A 248 -25.41 -9.41 2.40
N THR A 249 -24.50 -10.40 2.36
CA THR A 249 -23.08 -10.18 2.65
C THR A 249 -22.45 -9.22 1.63
N SER A 250 -22.72 -9.41 0.34
CA SER A 250 -22.23 -8.55 -0.73
C SER A 250 -22.79 -7.14 -0.62
N LEU A 251 -24.10 -6.99 -0.39
CA LEU A 251 -24.75 -5.68 -0.29
C LEU A 251 -24.24 -4.91 0.94
N LEU A 252 -24.33 -5.50 2.13
CA LEU A 252 -23.93 -4.85 3.38
C LEU A 252 -22.42 -4.59 3.41
N GLY A 253 -21.61 -5.55 2.98
CA GLY A 253 -20.16 -5.37 2.97
C GLY A 253 -19.72 -4.31 1.96
N THR A 254 -20.32 -4.25 0.77
CA THR A 254 -20.05 -3.19 -0.21
C THR A 254 -20.44 -1.82 0.32
N ALA A 255 -21.62 -1.71 0.95
CA ALA A 255 -22.04 -0.48 1.62
C ALA A 255 -21.03 -0.05 2.69
N ILE A 256 -20.64 -0.96 3.61
CA ILE A 256 -19.66 -0.68 4.66
C ILE A 256 -18.33 -0.16 4.08
N ILE A 257 -17.79 -0.80 3.04
CA ILE A 257 -16.51 -0.39 2.43
C ILE A 257 -16.62 0.97 1.72
N THR A 258 -17.80 1.31 1.19
CA THR A 258 -18.02 2.53 0.40
C THR A 258 -18.36 3.75 1.27
N ILE A 259 -18.92 3.55 2.47
CA ILE A 259 -19.36 4.63 3.37
C ILE A 259 -18.29 5.71 3.58
N PRO A 260 -17.01 5.41 3.91
CA PRO A 260 -16.03 6.47 4.16
C PRO A 260 -15.73 7.32 2.93
N PHE A 261 -15.73 6.73 1.73
CA PHE A 261 -15.58 7.48 0.49
C PHE A 261 -16.74 8.46 0.31
N CYS A 262 -17.99 7.98 0.41
CA CYS A 262 -19.18 8.81 0.27
C CYS A 262 -19.26 9.91 1.33
N ALA A 263 -18.95 9.59 2.60
CA ALA A 263 -18.93 10.55 3.69
C ALA A 263 -17.89 11.66 3.43
N PHE A 264 -16.72 11.30 2.89
CA PHE A 264 -15.68 12.27 2.56
C PHE A 264 -16.06 13.13 1.34
N GLN A 265 -16.72 12.56 0.32
CA GLN A 265 -17.28 13.34 -0.79
C GLN A 265 -18.35 14.33 -0.30
N TYR A 266 -19.22 13.89 0.61
CA TYR A 266 -20.24 14.76 1.21
C TYR A 266 -19.61 15.87 2.06
N TYR A 267 -18.58 15.55 2.83
CA TYR A 267 -17.83 16.56 3.58
C TYR A 267 -17.26 17.64 2.64
N GLY A 268 -16.61 17.25 1.54
CA GLY A 268 -16.11 18.20 0.54
C GLY A 268 -17.19 19.02 -0.15
N TYR A 269 -18.33 18.40 -0.45
CA TYR A 269 -19.52 19.10 -0.94
C TYR A 269 -19.97 20.17 0.06
N ARG A 270 -20.07 19.83 1.36
CA ARG A 270 -20.46 20.79 2.39
C ARG A 270 -19.45 21.91 2.56
N THR A 271 -18.15 21.63 2.41
CA THR A 271 -17.08 22.63 2.53
C THR A 271 -17.11 23.65 1.40
N PHE A 272 -17.30 23.23 0.13
CA PHE A 272 -17.13 24.11 -1.02
C PHE A 272 -18.41 24.49 -1.76
N CYS A 273 -19.48 23.68 -1.68
CA CYS A 273 -20.77 23.99 -2.31
C CYS A 273 -21.72 24.72 -1.35
N THR A 274 -21.49 24.61 -0.04
CA THR A 274 -22.24 25.37 0.99
C THR A 274 -21.27 26.00 2.00
N PRO A 275 -20.32 26.85 1.55
CA PRO A 275 -19.31 27.43 2.41
C PRO A 275 -19.95 28.36 3.45
N SER A 276 -19.38 28.36 4.66
CA SER A 276 -19.81 29.21 5.78
C SER A 276 -18.62 29.89 6.46
N VAL A 277 -17.50 30.00 5.75
CA VAL A 277 -16.24 30.54 6.26
C VAL A 277 -16.02 31.90 5.61
N SER A 278 -15.91 32.94 6.44
CA SER A 278 -15.49 34.26 5.99
C SER A 278 -13.98 34.29 5.75
N LEU A 279 -13.54 34.98 4.70
CA LEU A 279 -12.11 35.08 4.34
C LEU A 279 -11.25 35.66 5.47
N GLU A 280 -11.83 36.51 6.34
CA GLU A 280 -11.16 37.10 7.51
C GLU A 280 -10.65 36.07 8.51
N ARG A 281 -11.23 34.86 8.54
CA ARG A 281 -10.77 33.77 9.43
C ARG A 281 -9.53 33.06 8.90
N ILE A 282 -9.16 33.26 7.64
CA ILE A 282 -8.04 32.58 7.00
C ILE A 282 -6.79 33.48 7.12
N PRO A 283 -5.65 32.97 7.59
CA PRO A 283 -4.41 33.74 7.65
C PRO A 283 -4.04 34.39 6.31
N PRO A 284 -3.65 35.68 6.28
CA PRO A 284 -3.35 36.40 5.05
C PRO A 284 -2.27 35.74 4.19
N SER A 285 -1.27 35.11 4.82
CA SER A 285 -0.21 34.38 4.12
C SER A 285 -0.75 33.18 3.32
N LEU A 286 -1.77 32.48 3.84
CA LEU A 286 -2.41 31.35 3.16
C LEU A 286 -3.35 31.81 2.05
N LEU A 287 -4.01 32.97 2.21
CA LEU A 287 -4.78 33.60 1.13
C LEU A 287 -3.87 34.05 -0.01
N SER A 288 -2.72 34.68 0.31
CA SER A 288 -1.74 35.10 -0.71
C SER A 288 -1.16 33.91 -1.50
N LEU A 289 -1.03 32.74 -0.85
CA LEU A 289 -0.64 31.52 -1.54
C LEU A 289 -1.75 31.04 -2.46
N ALA A 290 -3.00 31.05 -1.98
CA ALA A 290 -4.16 30.65 -2.75
C ALA A 290 -4.30 31.47 -4.03
N GLU A 291 -4.16 32.79 -3.92
CA GLU A 291 -4.21 33.72 -5.06
C GLU A 291 -3.07 33.45 -6.06
N ARG A 292 -1.82 33.34 -5.58
CA ARG A 292 -0.65 33.09 -6.45
C ARG A 292 -0.70 31.75 -7.18
N LYS A 293 -1.23 30.70 -6.53
CA LYS A 293 -1.32 29.34 -7.09
C LYS A 293 -2.68 29.02 -7.72
N GLY A 294 -3.64 29.93 -7.66
CA GLY A 294 -5.01 29.69 -8.12
C GLY A 294 -5.75 28.62 -7.31
N TYR A 295 -5.41 28.43 -6.03
CA TYR A 295 -6.12 27.47 -5.17
C TYR A 295 -7.46 28.02 -4.71
N ARG A 296 -8.49 27.19 -4.77
CA ARG A 296 -9.80 27.53 -4.24
C ARG A 296 -9.86 27.31 -2.73
N VAL A 297 -10.40 28.30 -2.01
CA VAL A 297 -10.71 28.27 -0.57
C VAL A 297 -12.24 28.29 -0.36
N PRO A 298 -12.76 27.79 0.78
CA PRO A 298 -14.18 27.88 1.10
C PRO A 298 -14.53 29.32 1.48
N ASP A 299 -15.04 30.08 0.51
CA ASP A 299 -15.49 31.46 0.70
C ASP A 299 -17.02 31.53 0.67
N GLU A 300 -17.62 31.99 1.77
CA GLU A 300 -19.08 32.18 1.89
C GLU A 300 -19.67 33.18 0.87
N ASN A 301 -18.87 34.15 0.41
CA ASN A 301 -19.28 35.15 -0.58
C ASN A 301 -18.85 34.79 -2.01
N GLY A 302 -18.09 33.70 -2.16
CA GLY A 302 -17.58 33.24 -3.44
C GLY A 302 -18.64 32.49 -4.25
N PRO A 303 -18.55 32.48 -5.59
CA PRO A 303 -19.42 31.63 -6.39
C PRO A 303 -19.16 30.15 -6.06
N PRO A 304 -20.17 29.27 -6.11
CA PRO A 304 -19.94 27.84 -5.93
C PRO A 304 -19.13 27.26 -7.10
N PRO A 305 -18.32 26.20 -6.86
CA PRO A 305 -17.65 25.49 -7.94
C PRO A 305 -18.62 24.89 -8.97
N LEU A 306 -18.20 24.83 -10.25
CA LEU A 306 -19.02 24.27 -11.33
C LEU A 306 -19.38 22.80 -11.10
N TRP A 307 -18.51 22.03 -10.43
CA TRP A 307 -18.78 20.63 -10.14
C TRP A 307 -19.93 20.44 -9.13
N CYS A 308 -20.28 21.47 -8.33
CA CYS A 308 -21.44 21.45 -7.44
C CYS A 308 -22.77 21.38 -8.21
N MET A 309 -22.80 21.85 -9.46
CA MET A 309 -23.99 21.89 -10.32
C MET A 309 -24.16 20.64 -11.18
N ARG A 310 -23.23 19.68 -11.11
CA ARG A 310 -23.33 18.41 -11.85
C ARG A 310 -24.40 17.51 -11.21
N PRO A 311 -25.08 16.63 -11.98
CA PRO A 311 -26.07 15.69 -11.45
C PRO A 311 -25.53 14.81 -10.32
N LEU A 312 -24.24 14.47 -10.39
CA LEU A 312 -23.50 13.83 -9.33
C LEU A 312 -22.24 14.67 -9.01
N PRO A 313 -22.28 15.50 -7.95
CA PRO A 313 -21.17 16.40 -7.61
C PRO A 313 -20.02 15.63 -6.92
N LEU A 314 -19.24 14.90 -7.71
CA LEU A 314 -18.06 14.16 -7.24
C LEU A 314 -16.81 15.04 -7.21
N LEU A 315 -16.48 15.54 -6.02
CA LEU A 315 -15.29 16.36 -5.79
C LEU A 315 -14.00 15.62 -6.17
N TYR A 316 -13.84 14.35 -5.78
CA TYR A 316 -12.61 13.61 -6.04
C TYR A 316 -12.29 13.52 -7.53
N SER A 317 -13.27 13.20 -8.37
CA SER A 317 -13.08 13.16 -9.83
C SER A 317 -12.75 14.53 -10.41
N HIS A 318 -13.38 15.60 -9.90
CA HIS A 318 -13.04 16.96 -10.32
C HIS A 318 -11.59 17.31 -9.96
N ILE A 319 -11.15 16.98 -8.76
CA ILE A 319 -9.80 17.29 -8.31
C ILE A 319 -8.75 16.54 -9.14
N GLN A 320 -8.97 15.25 -9.38
CA GLN A 320 -8.07 14.43 -10.19
C GLN A 320 -7.92 15.00 -11.61
N ASP A 321 -9.01 15.48 -12.19
CA ASP A 321 -9.03 16.08 -13.52
C ASP A 321 -8.37 17.47 -13.56
N VAL A 322 -8.74 18.37 -12.64
CA VAL A 322 -8.35 19.80 -12.72
C VAL A 322 -6.98 20.09 -12.11
N TYR A 323 -6.64 19.47 -10.98
CA TYR A 323 -5.40 19.79 -10.26
C TYR A 323 -4.26 18.81 -10.56
N TRP A 324 -4.58 17.56 -10.92
CA TRP A 324 -3.57 16.53 -11.18
C TRP A 324 -3.54 16.03 -12.64
N ASP A 325 -4.43 16.50 -13.51
CA ASP A 325 -4.56 16.07 -14.91
C ASP A 325 -4.58 14.52 -15.11
N VAL A 326 -5.19 13.83 -14.17
CA VAL A 326 -5.36 12.37 -14.19
C VAL A 326 -6.50 12.02 -15.15
N GLY A 327 -6.19 11.21 -16.15
CA GLY A 327 -7.15 10.76 -17.14
C GLY A 327 -6.58 9.71 -18.07
N PHE A 328 -7.47 9.04 -18.82
CA PHE A 328 -7.05 7.99 -19.75
C PHE A 328 -6.08 8.53 -20.80
N LEU A 329 -4.87 7.96 -20.82
CA LEU A 329 -3.75 8.27 -21.70
C LEU A 329 -3.22 9.72 -21.66
N ARG A 330 -3.67 10.56 -20.73
CA ARG A 330 -3.22 11.97 -20.65
C ARG A 330 -1.72 12.10 -20.37
N TYR A 331 -1.17 11.15 -19.62
CA TYR A 331 0.24 11.14 -19.22
C TYR A 331 1.21 10.60 -20.31
N PHE A 332 0.70 10.13 -21.45
CA PHE A 332 1.50 9.50 -22.51
C PHE A 332 2.14 10.55 -23.42
N GLU A 333 3.10 11.29 -22.87
CA GLU A 333 3.87 12.31 -23.58
C GLU A 333 5.34 11.93 -23.64
N LEU A 334 6.05 12.33 -24.70
CA LEU A 334 7.48 12.00 -24.88
C LEU A 334 8.36 12.51 -23.73
N ARG A 335 8.01 13.65 -23.13
CA ARG A 335 8.71 14.20 -21.95
C ARG A 335 8.61 13.32 -20.71
N GLN A 336 7.62 12.43 -20.63
CA GLN A 336 7.40 11.54 -19.48
C GLN A 336 8.12 10.19 -19.59
N ILE A 337 8.87 9.93 -20.68
CA ILE A 337 9.63 8.67 -20.87
C ILE A 337 10.48 8.30 -19.63
N PRO A 338 11.20 9.22 -18.97
CA PRO A 338 11.95 8.88 -17.74
C PRO A 338 11.06 8.30 -16.64
N ASN A 339 9.83 8.80 -16.49
CA ASN A 339 8.87 8.32 -15.50
C ASN A 339 8.34 6.92 -15.82
N PHE A 340 8.15 6.61 -17.11
CA PHE A 340 7.85 5.25 -17.56
C PHE A 340 9.00 4.29 -17.27
N ILE A 341 10.25 4.70 -17.51
CA ILE A 341 11.44 3.89 -17.18
C ILE A 341 11.51 3.64 -15.68
N LEU A 342 11.22 4.67 -14.86
CA LEU A 342 11.21 4.56 -13.41
C LEU A 342 10.13 3.58 -12.89
N ALA A 343 8.98 3.51 -13.55
CA ALA A 343 7.90 2.59 -13.20
C ALA A 343 8.06 1.17 -13.78
N LEU A 344 8.91 1.02 -14.80
CA LEU A 344 9.04 -0.20 -15.60
C LEU A 344 9.36 -1.46 -14.78
N PRO A 345 10.26 -1.47 -13.78
CA PRO A 345 10.52 -2.68 -13.01
C PRO A 345 9.29 -3.19 -12.24
N MET A 346 8.50 -2.30 -11.62
CA MET A 346 7.27 -2.68 -10.93
C MET A 346 6.22 -3.19 -11.93
N ALA A 347 6.06 -2.49 -13.07
CA ALA A 347 5.14 -2.90 -14.12
C ALA A 347 5.50 -4.30 -14.63
N ASN A 348 6.78 -4.57 -14.92
CA ASN A 348 7.26 -5.87 -15.36
C ASN A 348 6.99 -6.98 -14.34
N LEU A 349 7.22 -6.76 -13.05
CA LEU A 349 6.87 -7.75 -12.02
C LEU A 349 5.37 -8.07 -12.02
N GLY A 350 4.52 -7.05 -12.17
CA GLY A 350 3.07 -7.23 -12.30
C GLY A 350 2.65 -8.01 -13.55
N ILE A 351 3.22 -7.67 -14.71
CA ILE A 351 2.97 -8.37 -15.99
C ILE A 351 3.45 -9.82 -15.91
N MET A 352 4.66 -10.04 -15.39
CA MET A 352 5.22 -11.39 -15.21
C MET A 352 4.36 -12.25 -14.28
N ALA A 353 3.85 -11.67 -13.19
CA ALA A 353 2.94 -12.39 -12.29
C ALA A 353 1.65 -12.81 -13.00
N ALA A 354 1.02 -11.89 -13.73
CA ALA A 354 -0.20 -12.15 -14.50
C ALA A 354 0.03 -13.23 -15.58
N TYR A 355 1.10 -13.07 -16.37
CA TYR A 355 1.46 -14.01 -17.44
C TYR A 355 1.81 -15.40 -16.90
N ALA A 356 2.67 -15.49 -15.88
CA ALA A 356 3.06 -16.76 -15.27
C ALA A 356 1.86 -17.49 -14.67
N TYR A 357 0.97 -16.76 -13.99
CA TYR A 357 -0.24 -17.35 -13.41
C TYR A 357 -1.22 -17.83 -14.48
N PHE A 358 -1.44 -17.03 -15.54
CA PHE A 358 -2.30 -17.42 -16.66
C PHE A 358 -1.78 -18.67 -17.37
N LYS A 359 -0.47 -18.75 -17.62
CA LYS A 359 0.16 -19.91 -18.25
C LYS A 359 0.02 -21.17 -17.40
N ALA A 360 0.11 -21.05 -16.07
CA ALA A 360 -0.03 -22.17 -15.15
C ALA A 360 -1.49 -22.61 -14.94
N ASN A 361 -2.45 -21.68 -15.02
CA ASN A 361 -3.86 -21.91 -14.70
C ASN A 361 -4.84 -21.33 -15.75
N PRO A 362 -4.75 -21.69 -17.04
CA PRO A 362 -5.54 -21.03 -18.09
C PRO A 362 -7.05 -21.24 -17.94
N GLU A 363 -7.48 -22.47 -17.58
CA GLU A 363 -8.90 -22.77 -17.36
C GLU A 363 -9.49 -21.99 -16.17
N LEU A 364 -8.71 -21.86 -15.09
CA LEU A 364 -9.12 -21.09 -13.91
C LEU A 364 -9.34 -19.63 -14.27
N CYS A 365 -8.41 -19.05 -15.06
CA CYS A 365 -8.49 -17.66 -15.50
C CYS A 365 -9.70 -17.41 -16.42
N LEU A 366 -9.94 -18.30 -17.39
CA LEU A 366 -11.07 -18.18 -18.32
C LEU A 366 -12.43 -18.35 -17.62
N ARG A 367 -12.50 -19.16 -16.56
CA ARG A 367 -13.75 -19.46 -15.84
C ARG A 367 -13.88 -18.75 -14.50
N LEU A 368 -12.93 -17.87 -14.17
CA LEU A 368 -12.81 -17.15 -12.90
C LEU A 368 -12.80 -18.09 -11.66
N GLY A 369 -12.52 -19.37 -11.83
CA GLY A 369 -12.68 -20.38 -10.76
C GLY A 369 -14.11 -20.63 -10.28
N LEU A 370 -15.12 -20.11 -10.98
CA LEU A 370 -16.53 -20.30 -10.62
C LEU A 370 -17.10 -21.64 -11.14
N TRP A 371 -16.46 -22.23 -12.17
CA TRP A 371 -16.95 -23.44 -12.85
C TRP A 371 -15.88 -24.55 -12.90
N GLU A 372 -16.06 -25.62 -12.10
CA GLU A 372 -15.24 -26.83 -12.19
C GLU A 372 -15.90 -27.87 -13.10
N THR A 373 -15.12 -28.43 -14.03
CA THR A 373 -15.51 -29.64 -14.77
C THR A 373 -15.20 -30.88 -13.94
N SER A 374 -16.09 -31.87 -13.97
CA SER A 374 -15.97 -33.16 -13.25
C SER A 374 -14.72 -33.99 -13.60
N ALA A 375 -13.91 -33.55 -14.57
CA ALA A 375 -12.66 -34.17 -14.98
C ALA A 375 -11.48 -33.95 -14.00
N ASN A 376 -11.57 -32.97 -13.08
CA ASN A 376 -10.49 -32.64 -12.14
C ASN A 376 -10.55 -33.38 -10.79
N LYS A 377 -11.05 -34.62 -10.76
CA LYS A 377 -10.96 -35.51 -9.58
C LYS A 377 -9.50 -35.85 -9.17
N GLY A 378 -8.50 -35.43 -9.94
CA GLY A 378 -7.07 -35.57 -9.62
C GLY A 378 -6.42 -34.34 -8.95
N LEU A 379 -7.14 -33.21 -8.81
CA LEU A 379 -6.63 -31.96 -8.23
C LEU A 379 -6.93 -31.77 -6.73
N ASP A 380 -7.27 -32.86 -6.02
CA ASP A 380 -7.59 -32.83 -4.58
C ASP A 380 -6.39 -32.49 -3.66
N LYS A 381 -5.19 -32.23 -4.22
CA LYS A 381 -4.07 -31.65 -3.47
C LYS A 381 -3.87 -30.19 -3.88
N PRO A 382 -4.09 -29.21 -2.97
CA PRO A 382 -3.74 -27.83 -3.27
C PRO A 382 -2.25 -27.74 -3.59
N THR A 383 -1.91 -27.11 -4.72
CA THR A 383 -0.53 -26.82 -5.08
C THR A 383 -0.05 -25.64 -4.22
N PRO A 384 0.86 -25.84 -3.24
CA PRO A 384 1.41 -24.72 -2.50
C PRO A 384 2.28 -23.86 -3.43
N GLY A 385 2.30 -22.56 -3.20
CA GLY A 385 3.14 -21.59 -3.90
C GLY A 385 2.36 -20.57 -4.72
N MET A 386 3.06 -19.95 -5.68
CA MET A 386 2.56 -18.83 -6.50
C MET A 386 1.37 -19.21 -7.39
N PHE A 387 1.24 -20.48 -7.77
CA PHE A 387 0.19 -20.96 -8.68
C PHE A 387 -1.01 -21.57 -7.96
N ASN A 388 -1.11 -21.41 -6.63
CA ASN A 388 -2.25 -21.85 -5.85
C ASN A 388 -3.53 -21.13 -6.34
N PRO A 389 -4.67 -21.82 -6.53
CA PRO A 389 -5.93 -21.20 -6.97
C PRO A 389 -6.38 -19.99 -6.13
N ARG A 390 -6.01 -19.94 -4.84
CA ARG A 390 -6.32 -18.79 -3.96
C ARG A 390 -5.60 -17.50 -4.38
N VAL A 391 -4.47 -17.60 -5.07
CA VAL A 391 -3.69 -16.45 -5.56
C VAL A 391 -4.41 -15.74 -6.71
N PHE A 392 -5.32 -16.41 -7.43
CA PHE A 392 -6.02 -15.88 -8.60
C PHE A 392 -6.60 -14.48 -8.39
N VAL A 393 -7.40 -14.28 -7.34
CA VAL A 393 -8.07 -13.00 -7.08
C VAL A 393 -7.07 -11.87 -6.80
N TYR A 394 -5.93 -12.17 -6.19
CA TYR A 394 -4.87 -11.20 -5.95
C TYR A 394 -4.15 -10.83 -7.24
N VAL A 395 -3.95 -11.78 -8.15
CA VAL A 395 -3.38 -11.51 -9.49
C VAL A 395 -4.33 -10.68 -10.34
N VAL A 396 -5.64 -10.98 -10.31
CA VAL A 396 -6.66 -10.14 -10.97
C VAL A 396 -6.64 -8.72 -10.41
N HIS A 397 -6.68 -8.59 -9.09
CA HIS A 397 -6.60 -7.30 -8.40
C HIS A 397 -5.33 -6.53 -8.81
N SER A 398 -4.16 -7.17 -8.73
CA SER A 398 -2.88 -6.61 -9.14
C SER A 398 -2.86 -6.17 -10.60
N THR A 399 -3.53 -6.92 -11.48
CA THR A 399 -3.61 -6.61 -12.92
C THR A 399 -4.52 -5.41 -13.17
N VAL A 400 -5.67 -5.34 -12.51
CA VAL A 400 -6.58 -4.18 -12.57
C VAL A 400 -5.87 -2.91 -12.10
N LEU A 401 -5.17 -2.98 -10.97
CA LEU A 401 -4.38 -1.86 -10.45
C LEU A 401 -3.26 -1.45 -11.40
N LEU A 402 -2.55 -2.42 -11.99
CA LEU A 402 -1.48 -2.16 -12.95
C LEU A 402 -2.01 -1.46 -14.21
N VAL A 403 -3.10 -1.97 -14.79
CA VAL A 403 -3.72 -1.40 -16.00
C VAL A 403 -4.22 0.01 -15.70
N PHE A 404 -4.95 0.20 -14.60
CA PHE A 404 -5.43 1.53 -14.21
C PHE A 404 -4.28 2.50 -13.92
N GLY A 405 -3.29 2.08 -13.14
CA GLY A 405 -2.14 2.90 -12.77
C GLY A 405 -1.24 3.26 -13.95
N THR A 406 -1.20 2.43 -14.98
CA THR A 406 -0.41 2.71 -16.20
C THR A 406 -1.17 3.58 -17.19
N LEU A 407 -2.48 3.37 -17.35
CA LEU A 407 -3.26 4.03 -18.40
C LEU A 407 -3.96 5.31 -17.93
N CYS A 408 -4.26 5.44 -16.64
CA CYS A 408 -5.09 6.53 -16.13
C CYS A 408 -4.38 7.44 -15.13
N MET A 409 -3.32 6.97 -14.46
CA MET A 409 -2.58 7.74 -13.46
C MET A 409 -1.23 8.22 -14.01
N HIS A 410 -0.59 9.15 -13.31
CA HIS A 410 0.82 9.45 -13.53
C HIS A 410 1.65 8.21 -13.23
N VAL A 411 2.31 7.66 -14.25
CA VAL A 411 2.93 6.32 -14.18
C VAL A 411 4.03 6.21 -13.12
N GLN A 412 4.69 7.32 -12.79
CA GLN A 412 5.69 7.41 -11.71
C GLN A 412 5.14 6.90 -10.37
N VAL A 413 3.86 7.14 -10.08
CA VAL A 413 3.17 6.71 -8.84
C VAL A 413 2.93 5.18 -8.78
N LEU A 414 3.10 4.47 -9.90
CA LEU A 414 2.76 3.05 -10.00
C LEU A 414 3.50 2.18 -8.96
N THR A 415 4.76 2.48 -8.67
CA THR A 415 5.57 1.72 -7.71
C THR A 415 4.97 1.79 -6.30
N ARG A 416 4.67 2.99 -5.80
CA ARG A 416 4.05 3.17 -4.47
C ARG A 416 2.61 2.67 -4.42
N PHE A 417 1.88 2.82 -5.52
CA PHE A 417 0.50 2.34 -5.66
C PHE A 417 0.41 0.81 -5.55
N MET A 418 1.24 0.09 -6.30
CA MET A 418 1.26 -1.38 -6.28
C MET A 418 1.78 -1.93 -4.95
N ALA A 419 2.87 -1.37 -4.42
CA ALA A 419 3.53 -1.86 -3.20
C ALA A 419 2.65 -1.75 -1.94
N SER A 420 1.73 -0.78 -1.88
CA SER A 420 0.81 -0.58 -0.75
C SER A 420 -0.53 -1.30 -0.92
N SER A 421 -0.90 -1.67 -2.15
CA SER A 421 -2.24 -2.20 -2.46
C SER A 421 -2.29 -3.70 -2.69
N THR A 422 -1.20 -4.32 -3.13
CA THR A 422 -1.19 -5.74 -3.51
C THR A 422 0.07 -6.48 -3.04
N PRO A 423 -0.06 -7.73 -2.57
CA PRO A 423 1.09 -8.54 -2.16
C PRO A 423 1.82 -9.17 -3.36
N VAL A 424 1.21 -9.16 -4.55
CA VAL A 424 1.64 -9.93 -5.72
C VAL A 424 3.07 -9.61 -6.19
N PRO A 425 3.52 -8.34 -6.27
CA PRO A 425 4.90 -8.04 -6.65
C PRO A 425 5.94 -8.72 -5.75
N PHE A 426 5.64 -8.86 -4.46
CA PHE A 426 6.51 -9.54 -3.50
C PHE A 426 6.44 -11.06 -3.64
N TRP A 427 5.25 -11.62 -3.90
CA TRP A 427 5.07 -13.05 -4.14
C TRP A 427 5.80 -13.52 -5.40
N ILE A 428 5.67 -12.81 -6.52
CA ILE A 428 6.34 -13.18 -7.76
C ILE A 428 7.86 -13.01 -7.63
N SER A 429 8.33 -11.94 -6.97
CA SER A 429 9.76 -11.72 -6.73
C SER A 429 10.35 -12.85 -5.88
N ALA A 430 9.68 -13.22 -4.79
CA ALA A 430 10.10 -14.34 -3.96
C ALA A 430 10.06 -15.67 -4.72
N HIS A 431 9.04 -15.90 -5.56
CA HIS A 431 8.94 -17.10 -6.38
C HIS A 431 10.11 -17.22 -7.36
N LEU A 432 10.46 -16.12 -8.04
CA LEU A 432 11.58 -16.07 -8.97
C LEU A 432 12.93 -16.29 -8.27
N LEU A 433 13.14 -15.70 -7.09
CA LEU A 433 14.34 -15.97 -6.28
C LEU A 433 14.41 -17.45 -5.88
N LEU A 434 13.31 -18.03 -5.39
CA LEU A 434 13.27 -19.43 -5.00
C LEU A 434 13.52 -20.39 -6.16
N LEU A 435 13.12 -20.02 -7.39
CA LEU A 435 13.29 -20.85 -8.57
C LEU A 435 14.71 -20.76 -9.15
N ASN A 436 15.30 -19.56 -9.15
CA ASN A 436 16.56 -19.31 -9.85
C ASN A 436 17.80 -19.35 -8.95
N GLU A 437 17.66 -19.20 -7.63
CA GLU A 437 18.82 -19.01 -6.75
C GLU A 437 19.22 -20.30 -6.01
N PRO A 438 20.34 -20.95 -6.37
CA PRO A 438 20.78 -22.19 -5.74
C PRO A 438 21.10 -22.02 -4.26
N LEU A 439 21.64 -20.85 -3.86
CA LEU A 439 22.00 -20.56 -2.47
C LEU A 439 20.81 -20.60 -1.52
N LEU A 440 19.60 -20.33 -2.04
CA LEU A 440 18.40 -20.42 -1.23
C LEU A 440 17.95 -21.88 -1.06
N HIS A 441 18.22 -22.77 -2.02
CA HIS A 441 17.76 -24.16 -1.98
C HIS A 441 18.40 -24.94 -0.82
N ARG A 442 17.56 -25.53 0.05
CA ARG A 442 18.04 -26.39 1.13
C ARG A 442 18.63 -27.66 0.51
N ARG A 443 19.93 -27.91 0.72
CA ARG A 443 20.64 -29.18 0.38
C ARG A 443 19.73 -30.36 0.70
N LYS A 444 19.21 -31.04 -0.33
CA LYS A 444 18.45 -32.29 -0.20
C LYS A 444 19.20 -33.52 -0.68
N THR A 445 20.46 -33.39 -1.09
CA THR A 445 21.24 -34.53 -1.59
C THR A 445 22.69 -34.45 -1.11
N SER A 446 23.13 -35.57 -0.54
CA SER A 446 24.51 -35.99 -0.32
C SER A 446 25.36 -35.85 -1.60
N ASN A 447 26.40 -35.00 -1.57
CA ASN A 447 27.68 -35.21 -2.25
C ASN A 447 28.74 -34.23 -1.69
N PRO A 448 29.96 -34.68 -1.32
CA PRO A 448 30.83 -33.96 -0.39
C PRO A 448 31.90 -33.04 -1.01
N ASN A 449 31.74 -32.51 -2.23
CA ASN A 449 32.88 -31.85 -2.93
C ASN A 449 32.76 -30.34 -3.19
N VAL A 450 31.88 -29.63 -2.50
CA VAL A 450 31.99 -28.15 -2.41
C VAL A 450 31.85 -27.74 -0.95
N GLN A 451 33.00 -27.71 -0.26
CA GLN A 451 33.12 -27.16 1.07
C GLN A 451 32.94 -25.63 0.99
N ILE A 452 31.80 -25.13 1.46
CA ILE A 452 31.76 -23.80 2.04
C ILE A 452 32.51 -23.95 3.37
N GLN A 453 33.70 -23.34 3.48
CA GLN A 453 34.42 -23.22 4.74
C GLN A 453 33.57 -22.38 5.71
N THR A 454 32.66 -23.01 6.42
CA THR A 454 32.20 -22.47 7.71
C THR A 454 33.32 -22.75 8.70
N HIS A 455 34.19 -21.77 8.92
CA HIS A 455 35.07 -21.77 10.08
C HIS A 455 34.19 -21.80 11.33
N SER A 456 34.02 -23.02 11.86
CA SER A 456 33.50 -23.28 13.18
C SER A 456 34.55 -22.89 14.19
N ARG A 457 34.23 -21.93 15.06
CA ARG A 457 34.67 -21.95 16.45
C ARG A 457 33.60 -21.30 17.34
N ASN A 458 33.05 -22.16 18.18
CA ASN A 458 32.36 -21.92 19.45
C ASN A 458 30.85 -21.62 19.43
N GLY A 459 30.15 -22.48 20.17
CA GLY A 459 28.72 -22.49 20.44
C GLY A 459 28.10 -21.12 20.73
N CYS A 460 27.19 -20.73 19.86
CA CYS A 460 26.12 -19.81 20.18
C CYS A 460 24.90 -20.21 19.34
N PHE A 461 23.73 -20.23 19.96
CA PHE A 461 22.44 -20.60 19.35
C PHE A 461 22.31 -20.04 17.92
N TYR A 462 22.27 -20.92 16.91
CA TYR A 462 22.09 -20.53 15.51
C TYR A 462 20.71 -19.88 15.31
N LYS A 463 20.65 -18.54 15.32
CA LYS A 463 19.53 -17.82 14.70
C LYS A 463 19.51 -18.20 13.22
N PRO A 464 18.40 -18.69 12.66
CA PRO A 464 18.31 -18.91 11.21
C PRO A 464 18.56 -17.56 10.52
N GLN A 465 19.68 -17.46 9.80
CA GLN A 465 20.06 -16.24 9.09
C GLN A 465 18.96 -15.84 8.11
N ASN A 466 18.65 -14.55 8.08
CA ASN A 466 17.73 -13.97 7.11
C ASN A 466 18.24 -14.29 5.69
N PRO A 467 17.46 -14.98 4.84
CA PRO A 467 17.90 -15.42 3.52
C PRO A 467 18.29 -14.26 2.60
N ILE A 468 17.68 -13.08 2.74
CA ILE A 468 18.05 -11.91 1.94
C ILE A 468 19.43 -11.41 2.36
N ILE A 469 19.68 -11.29 3.68
CA ILE A 469 20.99 -10.86 4.19
C ILE A 469 22.09 -11.84 3.77
N ALA A 470 21.79 -13.15 3.77
CA ALA A 470 22.74 -14.17 3.33
C ALA A 470 23.13 -14.05 1.86
N LEU A 471 22.29 -13.46 1.00
CA LEU A 471 22.60 -13.25 -0.43
C LEU A 471 23.46 -12.01 -0.67
N LEU A 472 23.44 -10.99 0.20
CA LEU A 472 24.13 -9.71 -0.04
C LEU A 472 25.65 -9.87 -0.21
N PRO A 473 26.39 -10.64 0.62
CA PRO A 473 27.83 -10.84 0.43
C PRO A 473 28.18 -11.58 -0.86
N HIS A 474 27.22 -12.31 -1.42
CA HIS A 474 27.37 -13.14 -2.61
C HIS A 474 26.65 -12.54 -3.83
N PHE A 475 26.33 -11.25 -3.81
CA PHE A 475 25.51 -10.60 -4.84
C PHE A 475 26.07 -10.80 -6.26
N THR A 476 27.38 -10.65 -6.46
CA THR A 476 28.05 -10.83 -7.77
C THR A 476 28.02 -12.27 -8.28
N THR A 477 27.84 -13.25 -7.39
CA THR A 477 27.74 -14.68 -7.72
C THR A 477 26.32 -15.21 -7.80
N CYS A 478 25.31 -14.40 -7.42
CA CYS A 478 23.91 -14.76 -7.54
C CYS A 478 23.48 -14.88 -9.01
N SER A 479 22.39 -15.60 -9.25
CA SER A 479 21.75 -15.68 -10.56
C SER A 479 21.38 -14.28 -11.10
N PRO A 480 21.39 -14.05 -12.44
CA PRO A 480 21.03 -12.76 -13.03
C PRO A 480 19.65 -12.26 -12.59
N THR A 481 18.66 -13.16 -12.51
CA THR A 481 17.32 -12.84 -12.03
C THR A 481 17.33 -12.31 -10.58
N THR A 482 18.11 -12.96 -9.70
CA THR A 482 18.24 -12.53 -8.30
C THR A 482 18.97 -11.19 -8.19
N GLN A 483 20.01 -10.98 -8.99
CA GLN A 483 20.72 -9.70 -9.07
C GLN A 483 19.78 -8.57 -9.53
N SER A 484 18.97 -8.81 -10.57
CA SER A 484 18.02 -7.80 -11.06
C SER A 484 16.95 -7.45 -10.04
N ILE A 485 16.35 -8.45 -9.37
CA ILE A 485 15.30 -8.21 -8.39
C ILE A 485 15.87 -7.55 -7.13
N LEU A 486 16.91 -8.11 -6.53
CA LEU A 486 17.50 -7.51 -5.32
C LEU A 486 18.16 -6.17 -5.62
N GLY A 487 18.82 -6.02 -6.78
CA GLY A 487 19.36 -4.75 -7.25
C GLY A 487 18.27 -3.70 -7.38
N TYR A 488 17.13 -4.03 -8.00
CA TYR A 488 15.97 -3.13 -8.09
C TYR A 488 15.47 -2.71 -6.69
N PHE A 489 15.23 -3.68 -5.80
CA PHE A 489 14.71 -3.40 -4.45
C PHE A 489 15.65 -2.51 -3.65
N LEU A 490 16.95 -2.85 -3.61
CA LEU A 490 17.94 -2.09 -2.83
C LEU A 490 18.25 -0.73 -3.43
N SER A 491 18.38 -0.63 -4.76
CA SER A 491 18.65 0.66 -5.42
C SER A 491 17.50 1.63 -5.24
N TYR A 492 16.24 1.21 -5.44
CA TYR A 492 15.08 2.07 -5.21
C TYR A 492 14.89 2.40 -3.72
N TRP A 493 15.27 1.48 -2.83
CA TRP A 493 15.24 1.73 -1.39
C TRP A 493 16.18 2.88 -0.98
N VAL A 494 17.40 2.94 -1.53
CA VAL A 494 18.37 4.03 -1.27
C VAL A 494 18.06 5.28 -2.09
N LEU A 495 17.94 5.15 -3.41
CA LEU A 495 17.72 6.27 -4.34
C LEU A 495 16.40 6.99 -4.01
N GLY A 496 15.37 6.24 -3.63
CA GLY A 496 14.11 6.86 -3.25
C GLY A 496 14.21 7.73 -2.01
N LEU A 497 15.01 7.36 -1.01
CA LEU A 497 15.27 8.21 0.13
C LEU A 497 16.12 9.43 -0.28
N ALA A 498 17.15 9.23 -1.09
CA ALA A 498 18.03 10.31 -1.52
C ALA A 498 17.30 11.37 -2.36
N LEU A 499 16.41 10.95 -3.25
CA LEU A 499 15.72 11.87 -4.15
C LEU A 499 14.51 12.53 -3.48
N HIS A 500 13.65 11.73 -2.83
CA HIS A 500 12.42 12.25 -2.22
C HIS A 500 12.71 13.27 -1.11
N CYS A 501 13.66 12.97 -0.21
CA CYS A 501 13.96 13.83 0.93
C CYS A 501 14.59 15.17 0.56
N ASN A 502 15.01 15.35 -0.70
CA ASN A 502 15.69 16.57 -1.18
C ASN A 502 14.93 17.25 -2.32
N PHE A 503 13.60 17.06 -2.39
CA PHE A 503 12.73 17.59 -3.47
C PHE A 503 13.17 17.23 -4.90
N LEU A 504 14.01 16.20 -5.08
CA LEU A 504 14.37 15.72 -6.41
C LEU A 504 13.27 14.81 -6.96
N PRO A 505 12.95 14.89 -8.26
CA PRO A 505 11.88 14.09 -8.85
C PRO A 505 12.03 12.60 -8.53
N TRP A 506 11.04 12.05 -7.83
CA TRP A 506 10.95 10.64 -7.47
C TRP A 506 9.49 10.19 -7.52
N THR A 507 9.31 8.93 -7.90
CA THR A 507 8.04 8.21 -8.16
C THR A 507 6.76 8.83 -7.60
#